data_AF-A0AAW0UDI2-F1
#
_entry.id   AF-A0AAW0UDI2-F1
#
_cell.length_a   1.000
_cell.length_b   1.000
_cell.length_c   1.000
_cell.angle_alpha   90.00
_cell.angle_beta   90.00
_cell.angle_gamma   90.00
#
_symmetry.space_group_name_H-M   'P 1'
#
loop_
_entity.id
_entity.type
_entity.pdbx_description
1 polymer ?
#
loop_
_entity_poly.entity_id
_entity_poly.type
_entity_poly.pdbx_seq_one_letter_code
_entity_poly.pdbx_strand_id
1 'polypeptide(L)'
;MWGEGRESQQYIKQQEDITDSTSSNMKLLVVIALLGLSAAAAWPSYMSDEPDGVPTHQKQHDVNYAFYKIFEPLRDNRLADKATSFNPVGDISMYKDGGVAVRHLMDELTHGRLLEKKHWAVATNKRHLEEAIMLFEVFMQCKDWNCVASNGAYFRERVNEEEFIYAAYHAIKHSPLTQHVVLPAMYEVKPHHFTKTQVIEEAYEAKEMRLRNIIFQK
;
A
#
# COMPACT_ATOMS: atom_id res chain seq x y z
N MET A 1 63.49 -36.31 48.18
CA MET A 1 62.03 -36.20 47.93
C MET A 1 61.60 -34.79 48.30
N TRP A 2 60.63 -34.21 47.59
CA TRP A 2 60.01 -32.87 47.80
C TRP A 2 60.46 -31.73 46.88
N GLY A 3 60.23 -31.86 45.56
CA GLY A 3 60.37 -30.77 44.58
C GLY A 3 59.22 -30.69 43.55
N GLU A 4 58.78 -31.82 43.00
CA GLU A 4 57.85 -31.88 41.85
C GLU A 4 56.37 -31.55 42.16
N GLY A 5 55.96 -31.56 43.43
CA GLY A 5 54.56 -31.31 43.81
C GLY A 5 54.13 -29.85 43.71
N ARG A 6 55.05 -28.88 43.74
CA ARG A 6 54.71 -27.44 43.69
C ARG A 6 54.55 -26.92 42.27
N GLU A 7 55.36 -27.39 41.34
CA GLU A 7 55.26 -27.00 39.92
C GLU A 7 53.98 -27.55 39.29
N SER A 8 53.66 -28.83 39.53
CA SER A 8 52.41 -29.47 39.05
C SER A 8 51.15 -28.75 39.53
N GLN A 9 51.11 -28.29 40.79
CA GLN A 9 50.00 -27.51 41.33
C GLN A 9 49.87 -26.12 40.69
N GLN A 10 51.00 -25.51 40.30
CA GLN A 10 51.03 -24.23 39.62
C GLN A 10 50.52 -24.33 38.18
N TYR A 11 50.87 -25.41 37.48
CA TYR A 11 50.31 -25.72 36.16
C TYR A 11 48.81 -25.98 36.21
N ILE A 12 48.30 -26.72 37.21
CA ILE A 12 46.86 -26.99 37.36
C ILE A 12 46.10 -25.69 37.62
N LYS A 13 46.56 -24.83 38.52
CA LYS A 13 45.94 -23.52 38.76
C LYS A 13 45.93 -22.63 37.52
N GLN A 14 47.03 -22.61 36.77
CA GLN A 14 47.11 -21.84 35.54
C GLN A 14 46.16 -22.39 34.46
N GLN A 15 45.97 -23.71 34.40
CA GLN A 15 44.99 -24.34 33.51
C GLN A 15 43.55 -24.02 33.93
N GLU A 16 43.24 -24.08 35.23
CA GLU A 16 41.93 -23.72 35.79
C GLU A 16 41.59 -22.24 35.52
N ASP A 17 42.53 -21.32 35.76
CA ASP A 17 42.38 -19.89 35.48
C ASP A 17 42.13 -19.62 33.99
N ILE A 18 42.80 -20.36 33.09
CA ILE A 18 42.57 -20.26 31.64
C ILE A 18 41.17 -20.79 31.27
N THR A 19 40.74 -21.90 31.86
CA THR A 19 39.39 -22.45 31.61
C THR A 19 38.27 -21.57 32.15
N ASP A 20 38.47 -20.94 33.31
CA ASP A 20 37.50 -20.02 33.89
C ASP A 20 37.47 -18.69 33.13
N SER A 21 38.62 -18.18 32.68
CA SER A 21 38.68 -17.00 31.81
C SER A 21 37.98 -17.24 30.47
N THR A 22 38.19 -18.40 29.84
CA THR A 22 37.52 -18.74 28.57
C THR A 22 36.02 -18.98 28.74
N SER A 23 35.58 -19.62 29.84
CA SER A 23 34.17 -19.78 30.21
C SER A 23 33.49 -18.44 30.50
N SER A 24 34.16 -17.54 31.21
CA SER A 24 33.67 -16.18 31.51
C SER A 24 33.53 -15.35 30.24
N ASN A 25 34.54 -15.38 29.36
CA ASN A 25 34.52 -14.68 28.07
C ASN A 25 33.42 -15.23 27.15
N MET A 26 33.19 -16.54 27.11
CA MET A 26 32.11 -17.15 26.32
C MET A 26 30.73 -16.78 26.86
N LYS A 27 30.54 -16.76 28.18
CA LYS A 27 29.29 -16.28 28.81
C LYS A 27 29.06 -14.79 28.54
N LEU A 28 30.10 -13.98 28.60
CA LEU A 28 30.04 -12.55 28.28
C LEU A 28 29.65 -12.33 26.81
N LEU A 29 30.22 -13.09 25.88
CA LEU A 29 29.86 -13.03 24.46
C LEU A 29 28.41 -13.47 24.21
N VAL A 30 27.93 -14.51 24.89
CA VAL A 30 26.52 -14.95 24.78
C VAL A 30 25.56 -13.90 25.35
N VAL A 31 25.89 -13.28 26.48
CA VAL A 31 25.09 -12.19 27.06
C VAL A 31 25.07 -10.98 26.15
N ILE A 32 26.21 -10.59 25.55
CA ILE A 32 26.27 -9.50 24.57
C ILE A 32 25.47 -9.83 23.30
N ALA A 33 25.51 -11.07 22.82
CA ALA A 33 24.72 -11.51 21.67
C ALA A 33 23.21 -11.48 21.95
N LEU A 34 22.78 -11.95 23.14
CA LEU A 34 21.38 -11.89 23.56
C LEU A 34 20.90 -10.46 23.82
N LEU A 35 21.75 -9.60 24.40
CA LEU A 35 21.46 -8.18 24.56
C LEU A 35 21.40 -7.47 23.20
N GLY A 36 22.29 -7.78 22.26
CA GLY A 36 22.26 -7.28 20.89
C GLY A 36 21.01 -7.69 20.12
N LEU A 37 20.56 -8.94 20.27
CA LEU A 37 19.30 -9.44 19.69
C LEU A 37 18.07 -8.77 20.31
N SER A 38 18.05 -8.57 21.63
CA SER A 38 16.95 -7.86 22.30
C SER A 38 16.93 -6.36 21.99
N ALA A 39 18.09 -5.73 21.81
CA ALA A 39 18.21 -4.34 21.39
C ALA A 39 17.77 -4.14 19.93
N ALA A 40 18.06 -5.10 19.04
CA ALA A 40 17.56 -5.07 17.66
C ALA A 40 16.03 -5.22 17.60
N ALA A 41 15.43 -6.07 18.46
CA ALA A 41 13.98 -6.23 18.56
C ALA A 41 13.29 -5.05 19.26
N ALA A 42 14.00 -4.30 20.10
CA ALA A 42 13.51 -3.12 20.81
C ALA A 42 13.87 -1.79 20.12
N TRP A 43 14.54 -1.81 18.96
CA TRP A 43 14.76 -0.61 18.18
C TRP A 43 13.46 -0.20 17.47
N PRO A 44 12.93 1.01 17.73
CA PRO A 44 11.68 1.48 17.14
C PRO A 44 11.74 1.54 15.60
N SER A 45 12.93 1.57 15.01
CA SER A 45 13.15 1.59 13.56
C SER A 45 13.07 0.21 12.87
N TYR A 46 13.03 -0.91 13.60
CA TYR A 46 12.85 -2.24 12.97
C TYR A 46 11.36 -2.59 12.78
N MET A 47 10.48 -2.04 13.62
CA MET A 47 9.05 -1.96 13.37
C MET A 47 8.77 -0.63 12.67
N SER A 48 9.10 -0.53 11.39
CA SER A 48 8.89 0.71 10.64
C SER A 48 7.39 0.98 10.50
N ASP A 49 6.79 1.67 11.47
CA ASP A 49 5.61 2.49 11.23
C ASP A 49 6.07 3.55 10.23
N GLU A 50 5.53 3.47 9.01
CA GLU A 50 5.83 4.34 7.88
C GLU A 50 5.97 5.83 8.30
N PRO A 51 6.74 6.67 7.59
CA PRO A 51 6.98 8.07 7.99
C PRO A 51 5.70 8.90 8.22
N ASP A 52 4.57 8.48 7.64
CA ASP A 52 3.25 9.09 7.77
C ASP A 52 2.34 8.40 8.81
N GLY A 53 2.86 7.45 9.57
CA GLY A 53 2.16 6.74 10.65
C GLY A 53 1.08 5.75 10.17
N VAL A 54 0.94 5.52 8.86
CA VAL A 54 -0.02 4.56 8.32
C VAL A 54 0.67 3.24 8.01
N PRO A 55 0.28 2.11 8.63
CA PRO A 55 0.93 0.82 8.37
C PRO A 55 0.86 0.38 6.90
N THR A 56 1.91 -0.25 6.38
CA THR A 56 1.97 -0.70 4.97
C THR A 56 0.80 -1.62 4.57
N HIS A 57 0.36 -2.51 5.46
CA HIS A 57 -0.79 -3.40 5.20
C HIS A 57 -2.09 -2.62 5.00
N GLN A 58 -2.23 -1.49 5.68
CA GLN A 58 -3.37 -0.58 5.57
C GLN A 58 -3.33 0.15 4.23
N LYS A 59 -2.15 0.64 3.81
CA LYS A 59 -1.96 1.20 2.46
C LYS A 59 -2.28 0.19 1.36
N GLN A 60 -1.80 -1.05 1.52
CA GLN A 60 -2.07 -2.14 0.58
C GLN A 60 -3.57 -2.48 0.50
N HIS A 61 -4.25 -2.52 1.65
CA HIS A 61 -5.69 -2.75 1.70
C HIS A 61 -6.45 -1.67 0.93
N ASP A 62 -6.15 -0.39 1.18
CA ASP A 62 -6.81 0.72 0.50
C ASP A 62 -6.62 0.67 -1.03
N VAL A 63 -5.40 0.37 -1.50
CA VAL A 63 -5.13 0.21 -2.93
C VAL A 63 -5.92 -0.95 -3.54
N ASN A 64 -5.90 -2.13 -2.91
CA ASN A 64 -6.62 -3.30 -3.40
C ASN A 64 -8.12 -3.02 -3.53
N TYR A 65 -8.73 -2.40 -2.53
CA TYR A 65 -10.16 -2.11 -2.52
C TYR A 65 -10.55 -0.93 -3.41
N ALA A 66 -9.65 0.02 -3.65
CA ALA A 66 -9.87 1.07 -4.64
C ALA A 66 -10.03 0.46 -6.05
N PHE A 67 -9.21 -0.54 -6.41
CA PHE A 67 -9.26 -1.20 -7.71
C PHE A 67 -10.24 -2.39 -7.80
N TYR A 68 -10.66 -2.94 -6.65
CA TYR A 68 -11.62 -4.04 -6.63
C TYR A 68 -12.96 -3.60 -7.23
N LYS A 69 -13.41 -4.34 -8.24
CA LYS A 69 -14.67 -4.06 -8.97
C LYS A 69 -14.77 -2.57 -9.36
N ILE A 70 -13.73 -2.04 -10.01
CA ILE A 70 -13.60 -0.61 -10.31
C ILE A 70 -14.80 -0.03 -11.08
N PHE A 71 -15.48 -0.86 -11.88
CA PHE A 71 -16.72 -0.50 -12.60
C PHE A 71 -17.99 -0.60 -11.74
N GLU A 72 -17.89 -0.76 -10.43
CA GLU A 72 -19.00 -0.76 -9.46
C GLU A 72 -18.67 0.23 -8.33
N PRO A 73 -19.67 0.71 -7.56
CA PRO A 73 -19.42 1.55 -6.39
C PRO A 73 -18.46 0.90 -5.37
N LEU A 74 -17.78 1.73 -4.58
CA LEU A 74 -16.84 1.29 -3.54
C LEU A 74 -17.54 0.33 -2.58
N ARG A 75 -16.91 -0.83 -2.38
CA ARG A 75 -17.43 -1.88 -1.49
C ARG A 75 -16.82 -1.86 -0.10
N ASP A 76 -15.65 -1.25 0.05
CA ASP A 76 -15.03 -1.05 1.36
C ASP A 76 -15.71 0.13 2.06
N ASN A 77 -16.25 -0.11 3.26
CA ASN A 77 -17.02 0.89 3.98
C ASN A 77 -16.17 2.11 4.34
N ARG A 78 -14.91 1.93 4.74
CA ARG A 78 -14.05 3.06 5.13
C ARG A 78 -13.73 3.96 3.93
N LEU A 79 -13.42 3.36 2.77
CA LEU A 79 -13.24 4.13 1.54
C LEU A 79 -14.55 4.76 1.07
N ALA A 80 -15.69 4.08 1.18
CA ALA A 80 -16.99 4.65 0.84
C ALA A 80 -17.34 5.85 1.73
N ASP A 81 -17.08 5.77 3.03
CA ASP A 81 -17.24 6.87 3.98
C ASP A 81 -16.36 8.06 3.59
N LYS A 82 -15.07 7.81 3.30
CA LYS A 82 -14.18 8.85 2.75
C LYS A 82 -14.72 9.46 1.47
N ALA A 83 -15.19 8.65 0.52
CA ALA A 83 -15.71 9.13 -0.76
C ALA A 83 -16.93 10.03 -0.62
N THR A 84 -17.71 9.88 0.44
CA THR A 84 -18.93 10.66 0.70
C THR A 84 -18.67 11.87 1.60
N SER A 85 -17.80 11.77 2.61
CA SER A 85 -17.58 12.83 3.59
C SER A 85 -16.43 13.78 3.26
N PHE A 86 -15.48 13.36 2.40
CA PHE A 86 -14.30 14.15 2.09
C PHE A 86 -14.61 15.32 1.16
N ASN A 87 -14.07 16.50 1.50
CA ASN A 87 -14.04 17.68 0.63
C ASN A 87 -12.59 17.92 0.17
N PRO A 88 -12.25 17.65 -1.12
CA PRO A 88 -10.87 17.80 -1.63
C PRO A 88 -10.28 19.22 -1.51
N VAL A 89 -11.12 20.25 -1.41
CA VAL A 89 -10.68 21.64 -1.26
C VAL A 89 -10.92 22.19 0.15
N GLY A 90 -11.41 21.35 1.07
CA GLY A 90 -11.75 21.76 2.45
C GLY A 90 -10.52 22.02 3.31
N ASP A 91 -9.46 21.24 3.12
CA ASP A 91 -8.15 21.47 3.74
C ASP A 91 -7.06 21.34 2.68
N ILE A 92 -6.57 22.48 2.21
CA ILE A 92 -5.52 22.52 1.18
C ILE A 92 -4.11 22.31 1.75
N SER A 93 -3.96 22.28 3.08
CA SER A 93 -2.66 22.14 3.73
C SER A 93 -2.07 20.75 3.56
N MET A 94 -2.89 19.73 3.22
CA MET A 94 -2.45 18.37 2.91
C MET A 94 -1.74 18.23 1.56
N TYR A 95 -1.74 19.28 0.73
CA TYR A 95 -1.07 19.30 -0.58
C TYR A 95 0.21 20.15 -0.54
N LYS A 96 1.25 19.71 -1.25
CA LYS A 96 2.57 20.38 -1.35
C LYS A 96 2.50 21.69 -2.13
N ASP A 97 1.62 21.77 -3.12
CA ASP A 97 1.39 22.94 -3.97
C ASP A 97 0.35 23.93 -3.41
N GLY A 98 -0.07 23.74 -2.15
CA GLY A 98 -1.14 24.55 -1.55
C GLY A 98 -2.51 24.34 -2.22
N GLY A 99 -2.72 23.20 -2.88
CA GLY A 99 -3.99 22.77 -3.44
C GLY A 99 -4.29 23.32 -4.84
N VAL A 100 -3.28 23.74 -5.61
CA VAL A 100 -3.46 24.24 -6.98
C VAL A 100 -4.03 23.15 -7.89
N ALA A 101 -3.41 21.97 -7.91
CA ALA A 101 -3.85 20.82 -8.71
C ALA A 101 -5.27 20.37 -8.35
N VAL A 102 -5.58 20.23 -7.07
CA VAL A 102 -6.91 19.76 -6.64
C VAL A 102 -8.00 20.77 -6.94
N ARG A 103 -7.72 22.08 -6.81
CA ARG A 103 -8.69 23.11 -7.20
C ARG A 103 -8.97 23.08 -8.70
N HIS A 104 -7.94 22.89 -9.52
CA HIS A 104 -8.10 22.77 -10.96
C HIS A 104 -8.98 21.57 -11.34
N LEU A 105 -8.68 20.38 -10.81
CA LEU A 105 -9.49 19.18 -11.07
C LEU A 105 -10.93 19.32 -10.55
N MET A 106 -11.11 19.91 -9.37
CA MET A 106 -12.44 20.15 -8.81
C MET A 106 -13.24 21.15 -9.64
N ASP A 107 -12.61 22.16 -10.24
CA ASP A 107 -13.26 23.08 -11.16
C ASP A 107 -13.77 22.35 -12.41
N GLU A 108 -12.94 21.51 -13.05
CA GLU A 108 -13.35 20.68 -14.19
C GLU A 108 -14.49 19.72 -13.84
N LEU A 109 -14.39 19.06 -12.68
CA LEU A 109 -15.38 18.10 -12.22
C LEU A 109 -16.73 18.78 -11.93
N THR A 110 -16.73 19.89 -11.20
CA THR A 110 -17.97 20.58 -10.77
C THR A 110 -18.70 21.24 -11.93
N HIS A 111 -18.00 21.62 -12.98
CA HIS A 111 -18.59 22.12 -14.22
C HIS A 111 -18.93 21.02 -15.23
N GLY A 112 -18.75 19.74 -14.89
CA GLY A 112 -19.09 18.60 -15.76
C GLY A 112 -18.27 18.55 -17.04
N ARG A 113 -17.01 19.00 -17.01
CA ARG A 113 -16.11 19.00 -18.18
C ARG A 113 -15.29 17.71 -18.32
N LEU A 114 -15.27 16.88 -17.29
CA LEU A 114 -14.64 15.57 -17.33
C LEU A 114 -15.50 14.54 -18.08
N LEU A 115 -14.86 13.53 -18.62
CA LEU A 115 -15.50 12.37 -19.23
C LEU A 115 -16.40 11.67 -18.21
N GLU A 116 -17.63 11.39 -18.63
CA GLU A 116 -18.59 10.68 -17.80
C GLU A 116 -18.10 9.26 -17.46
N LYS A 117 -18.50 8.77 -16.29
CA LYS A 117 -18.26 7.36 -15.91
C LYS A 117 -18.89 6.41 -16.93
N LYS A 118 -18.36 5.19 -16.99
CA LYS A 118 -18.81 4.11 -17.92
C LYS A 118 -18.58 4.38 -19.41
N HIS A 119 -18.03 5.53 -19.77
CA HIS A 119 -17.60 5.77 -21.14
C HIS A 119 -16.20 5.20 -21.37
N TRP A 120 -15.93 4.78 -22.60
CA TRP A 120 -14.64 4.23 -22.97
C TRP A 120 -13.61 5.36 -23.09
N ALA A 121 -12.70 5.47 -22.12
CA ALA A 121 -11.55 6.35 -22.26
C ALA A 121 -10.43 5.66 -23.03
N VAL A 122 -9.62 6.45 -23.72
CA VAL A 122 -8.48 5.97 -24.52
C VAL A 122 -7.31 6.87 -24.23
N ALA A 123 -6.21 6.30 -23.75
CA ALA A 123 -5.01 7.07 -23.39
C ALA A 123 -4.36 7.81 -24.59
N THR A 124 -4.69 7.44 -25.83
CA THR A 124 -4.23 8.15 -27.03
C THR A 124 -5.09 9.37 -27.38
N ASN A 125 -6.27 9.50 -26.78
CA ASN A 125 -7.04 10.73 -26.85
C ASN A 125 -6.43 11.76 -25.90
N LYS A 126 -6.02 12.91 -26.43
CA LYS A 126 -5.34 13.96 -25.68
C LYS A 126 -6.17 14.47 -24.50
N ARG A 127 -7.49 14.59 -24.68
CA ARG A 127 -8.40 15.09 -23.63
C ARG A 127 -8.50 14.10 -22.47
N HIS A 128 -8.76 12.82 -22.77
CA HIS A 128 -8.82 11.78 -21.72
C HIS A 128 -7.48 11.64 -20.98
N LEU A 129 -6.36 11.77 -21.70
CA LEU A 129 -5.04 11.75 -21.08
C LEU A 129 -4.82 12.97 -20.16
N GLU A 130 -5.21 14.17 -20.60
CA GLU A 130 -5.14 15.38 -19.79
C GLU A 130 -5.97 15.25 -18.51
N GLU A 131 -7.19 14.72 -18.59
CA GLU A 131 -8.05 14.45 -17.44
C GLU A 131 -7.42 13.49 -16.43
N ALA A 132 -6.84 12.39 -16.92
CA ALA A 132 -6.10 11.47 -16.08
C ALA A 132 -4.84 12.10 -15.46
N ILE A 133 -4.14 12.98 -16.20
CA ILE A 133 -2.99 13.73 -15.69
C ILE A 133 -3.40 14.70 -14.58
N MET A 134 -4.53 15.40 -14.70
CA MET A 134 -5.03 16.28 -13.65
C MET A 134 -5.22 15.51 -12.33
N LEU A 135 -5.79 14.32 -12.37
CA LEU A 135 -5.93 13.46 -11.18
C LEU A 135 -4.58 12.93 -10.68
N PHE A 136 -3.67 12.55 -11.59
CA PHE A 136 -2.31 12.16 -11.21
C PHE A 136 -1.59 13.28 -10.45
N GLU A 137 -1.69 14.53 -10.93
CA GLU A 137 -1.10 15.69 -10.27
C GLU A 137 -1.62 15.84 -8.85
N VAL A 138 -2.93 15.73 -8.61
CA VAL A 138 -3.50 15.75 -7.25
C VAL A 138 -2.83 14.73 -6.34
N PHE A 139 -2.66 13.49 -6.80
CA PHE A 139 -2.00 12.45 -6.01
C PHE A 139 -0.52 12.76 -5.72
N MET A 140 0.21 13.31 -6.69
CA MET A 140 1.62 13.65 -6.50
C MET A 140 1.82 14.81 -5.51
N GLN A 141 0.83 15.69 -5.40
CA GLN A 141 0.86 16.79 -4.45
C GLN A 141 0.50 16.37 -3.02
N CYS A 142 -0.07 15.20 -2.78
CA CYS A 142 -0.35 14.75 -1.41
C CYS A 142 0.91 14.63 -0.54
N LYS A 143 0.83 15.11 0.71
CA LYS A 143 1.91 15.06 1.71
C LYS A 143 1.96 13.75 2.49
N ASP A 144 0.82 13.09 2.68
CA ASP A 144 0.68 11.86 3.46
C ASP A 144 -0.29 10.87 2.81
N TRP A 145 -0.35 9.65 3.36
CA TRP A 145 -1.29 8.63 2.88
C TRP A 145 -2.76 9.02 3.05
N ASN A 146 -3.12 9.74 4.10
CA ASN A 146 -4.52 10.10 4.33
C ASN A 146 -5.05 11.01 3.22
N CYS A 147 -4.23 11.94 2.71
CA CYS A 147 -4.51 12.70 1.50
C CYS A 147 -4.71 11.78 0.29
N VAL A 148 -3.80 10.84 0.04
CA VAL A 148 -3.88 9.92 -1.10
C VAL A 148 -5.15 9.06 -1.04
N ALA A 149 -5.42 8.43 0.11
CA ALA A 149 -6.58 7.55 0.29
C ALA A 149 -7.92 8.32 0.19
N SER A 150 -8.00 9.53 0.73
CA SER A 150 -9.24 10.33 0.71
C SER A 150 -9.54 10.89 -0.67
N ASN A 151 -8.53 11.43 -1.38
CA ASN A 151 -8.67 11.83 -2.78
C ASN A 151 -8.97 10.62 -3.66
N GLY A 152 -8.27 9.49 -3.44
CA GLY A 152 -8.47 8.25 -4.18
C GLY A 152 -9.91 7.76 -4.07
N ALA A 153 -10.44 7.68 -2.84
CA ALA A 153 -11.83 7.33 -2.60
C ALA A 153 -12.82 8.30 -3.28
N TYR A 154 -12.61 9.60 -3.11
CA TYR A 154 -13.50 10.64 -3.63
C TYR A 154 -13.57 10.64 -5.16
N PHE A 155 -12.42 10.61 -5.83
CA PHE A 155 -12.35 10.67 -7.29
C PHE A 155 -12.65 9.33 -7.96
N ARG A 156 -12.38 8.18 -7.33
CA ARG A 156 -12.82 6.87 -7.84
C ARG A 156 -14.33 6.80 -8.05
N GLU A 157 -15.11 7.49 -7.21
CA GLU A 157 -16.56 7.55 -7.37
C GLU A 157 -17.05 8.54 -8.42
N ARG A 158 -16.21 9.49 -8.88
CA ARG A 158 -16.66 10.66 -9.65
C ARG A 158 -15.98 10.84 -11.01
N VAL A 159 -14.76 10.36 -11.17
CA VAL A 159 -13.99 10.39 -12.42
C VAL A 159 -14.23 9.08 -13.18
N ASN A 160 -14.04 9.12 -14.50
CA ASN A 160 -14.09 7.93 -15.34
C ASN A 160 -13.14 6.84 -14.83
N GLU A 161 -13.57 5.58 -14.87
CA GLU A 161 -12.83 4.46 -14.31
C GLU A 161 -11.47 4.26 -14.99
N GLU A 162 -11.40 4.45 -16.30
CA GLU A 162 -10.18 4.28 -17.07
C GLU A 162 -9.13 5.35 -16.72
N GLU A 163 -9.57 6.60 -16.57
CA GLU A 163 -8.75 7.74 -16.17
C GLU A 163 -8.27 7.61 -14.73
N PHE A 164 -9.15 7.19 -13.83
CA PHE A 164 -8.79 6.86 -12.44
C PHE A 164 -7.70 5.78 -12.41
N ILE A 165 -7.88 4.70 -13.17
CA ILE A 165 -6.91 3.61 -13.22
C ILE A 165 -5.57 4.09 -13.75
N TYR A 166 -5.57 4.90 -14.82
CA TYR A 166 -4.34 5.49 -15.33
C TYR A 166 -3.65 6.34 -14.25
N ALA A 167 -4.34 7.31 -13.68
CA ALA A 167 -3.79 8.23 -12.69
C ALA A 167 -3.25 7.50 -11.45
N ALA A 168 -4.04 6.61 -10.87
CA ALA A 168 -3.69 5.89 -9.64
C ALA A 168 -2.53 4.91 -9.85
N TYR A 169 -2.50 4.17 -10.98
CA TYR A 169 -1.35 3.29 -11.27
C TYR A 169 -0.05 4.06 -11.41
N HIS A 170 -0.06 5.23 -12.07
CA HIS A 170 1.14 6.05 -12.20
C HIS A 170 1.53 6.68 -10.86
N ALA A 171 0.57 7.21 -10.11
CA ALA A 171 0.82 7.78 -8.80
C ALA A 171 1.43 6.77 -7.82
N ILE A 172 0.89 5.55 -7.76
CA ILE A 172 1.40 4.49 -6.87
C ILE A 172 2.82 4.05 -7.26
N LYS A 173 3.16 4.07 -8.56
CA LYS A 173 4.52 3.75 -9.02
C LYS A 173 5.54 4.83 -8.73
N HIS A 174 5.13 6.10 -8.75
CA HIS A 174 6.06 7.23 -8.70
C HIS A 174 6.09 7.95 -7.36
N SER A 175 5.06 7.79 -6.52
CA SER A 175 4.99 8.46 -5.23
C SER A 175 5.92 7.80 -4.20
N PRO A 176 6.66 8.58 -3.40
CA PRO A 176 7.39 8.02 -2.26
C PRO A 176 6.46 7.49 -1.16
N LEU A 177 5.19 7.91 -1.11
CA LEU A 177 4.21 7.48 -0.11
C LEU A 177 3.75 6.03 -0.27
N THR A 178 4.02 5.44 -1.44
CA THR A 178 3.61 4.09 -1.86
C THR A 178 4.79 3.15 -2.03
N GLN A 179 5.94 3.48 -1.45
CA GLN A 179 7.05 2.54 -1.38
C GLN A 179 6.56 1.25 -0.72
N HIS A 180 6.82 0.12 -1.37
CA HIS A 180 6.38 -1.23 -0.95
C HIS A 180 4.88 -1.55 -1.11
N VAL A 181 4.07 -0.64 -1.65
CA VAL A 181 2.69 -0.96 -2.05
C VAL A 181 2.69 -1.66 -3.41
N VAL A 182 2.06 -2.83 -3.47
CA VAL A 182 1.98 -3.65 -4.68
C VAL A 182 0.69 -3.31 -5.42
N LEU A 183 0.82 -2.99 -6.70
CA LEU A 183 -0.34 -2.80 -7.58
C LEU A 183 -0.95 -4.14 -7.97
N PRO A 184 -2.29 -4.26 -8.02
CA PRO A 184 -2.93 -5.42 -8.61
C PRO A 184 -2.56 -5.53 -10.08
N ALA A 185 -2.61 -6.72 -10.64
CA ALA A 185 -2.31 -6.89 -12.05
C ALA A 185 -3.46 -6.34 -12.92
N MET A 186 -3.13 -5.79 -14.09
CA MET A 186 -4.15 -5.17 -14.96
C MET A 186 -5.25 -6.13 -15.41
N TYR A 187 -4.94 -7.43 -15.56
CA TYR A 187 -5.94 -8.45 -15.90
C TYR A 187 -6.91 -8.75 -14.74
N GLU A 188 -6.57 -8.40 -13.50
CA GLU A 188 -7.49 -8.48 -12.34
C GLU A 188 -8.41 -7.27 -12.28
N VAL A 189 -7.89 -6.09 -12.64
CA VAL A 189 -8.63 -4.82 -12.61
C VAL A 189 -9.57 -4.70 -13.82
N LYS A 190 -9.10 -5.05 -15.02
CA LYS A 190 -9.84 -4.95 -16.29
C LYS A 190 -9.83 -6.28 -17.06
N PRO A 191 -10.49 -7.33 -16.53
CA PRO A 191 -10.43 -8.67 -17.15
C PRO A 191 -10.93 -8.70 -18.60
N HIS A 192 -11.87 -7.82 -18.96
CA HIS A 192 -12.45 -7.75 -20.31
C HIS A 192 -11.45 -7.32 -21.40
N HIS A 193 -10.32 -6.69 -21.07
CA HIS A 193 -9.26 -6.38 -22.03
C HIS A 193 -8.35 -7.57 -22.34
N PHE A 194 -8.36 -8.61 -21.50
CA PHE A 194 -7.44 -9.74 -21.57
C PHE A 194 -8.14 -11.08 -21.83
N THR A 195 -9.47 -11.06 -21.88
CA THR A 195 -10.30 -12.26 -22.00
C THR A 195 -11.09 -12.21 -23.30
N LYS A 196 -11.19 -13.35 -23.98
CA LYS A 196 -12.02 -13.46 -25.20
C LYS A 196 -13.49 -13.28 -24.87
N THR A 197 -14.25 -12.69 -25.81
CA THR A 197 -15.69 -12.45 -25.65
C THR A 197 -16.47 -13.72 -25.27
N GLN A 198 -16.16 -14.86 -25.87
CA GLN A 198 -16.81 -16.15 -25.57
C GLN A 198 -16.73 -16.52 -24.08
N VAL A 199 -15.55 -16.37 -23.47
CA VAL A 199 -15.35 -16.68 -22.04
C VAL A 199 -16.08 -15.68 -21.16
N ILE A 200 -16.20 -14.43 -21.61
CA ILE A 200 -16.98 -13.40 -20.91
C ILE A 200 -18.48 -13.75 -20.94
N GLU A 201 -19.00 -14.15 -22.11
CA GLU A 201 -20.39 -14.58 -22.30
C GLU A 201 -20.72 -15.80 -21.41
N GLU A 202 -19.88 -16.83 -21.42
CA GLU A 202 -20.02 -18.00 -20.55
C GLU A 202 -20.08 -17.62 -19.06
N ALA A 203 -19.24 -16.67 -18.62
CA ALA A 203 -19.26 -16.19 -17.25
C ALA A 203 -20.55 -15.43 -16.89
N TYR A 204 -21.11 -14.65 -17.83
CA TYR A 204 -22.40 -13.98 -17.65
C TYR A 204 -23.55 -14.98 -17.57
N GLU A 205 -23.60 -15.95 -18.48
CA GLU A 205 -24.62 -17.01 -18.47
C GLU A 205 -24.58 -17.80 -17.15
N ALA A 206 -23.39 -18.17 -16.68
CA ALA A 206 -23.23 -18.86 -15.39
C ALA A 206 -23.74 -18.02 -14.20
N LYS A 207 -23.47 -16.71 -14.20
CA LYS A 207 -23.98 -15.79 -13.17
C LYS A 207 -25.51 -15.71 -13.20
N GLU A 208 -26.11 -15.59 -14.38
CA GLU A 208 -27.57 -15.54 -14.55
C GLU A 208 -28.26 -16.85 -14.16
N MET A 209 -27.68 -18.00 -14.55
CA MET A 209 -28.18 -19.32 -14.13
C MET A 209 -28.16 -19.46 -12.61
N ARG A 210 -27.07 -19.05 -11.96
CA ARG A 210 -26.99 -19.04 -10.49
C ARG A 210 -28.08 -18.17 -9.87
N LEU A 211 -28.30 -16.96 -10.40
CA LEU A 211 -29.35 -16.05 -9.91
C LEU A 211 -30.74 -16.64 -10.08
N ARG A 212 -31.04 -17.23 -11.25
CA ARG A 212 -32.31 -17.95 -11.48
C ARG A 212 -32.51 -19.07 -10.48
N ASN A 213 -31.49 -19.90 -10.23
CA ASN A 213 -31.61 -21.00 -9.28
C ASN A 213 -31.89 -20.50 -7.85
N ILE A 214 -31.29 -19.39 -7.43
CA ILE A 214 -31.56 -18.79 -6.11
C ILE A 214 -33.01 -18.29 -6.00
N ILE A 215 -33.55 -17.73 -7.09
CA ILE A 215 -34.90 -17.14 -7.11
C ILE A 215 -35.99 -18.21 -7.21
N PHE A 216 -35.77 -19.26 -8.01
CA PHE A 216 -36.80 -20.26 -8.34
C PHE A 216 -36.69 -21.59 -7.57
N GLN A 217 -35.67 -21.76 -6.71
CA GLN A 217 -35.57 -22.91 -5.79
C GLN A 217 -35.84 -22.57 -4.31
N LYS A 218 -36.54 -21.46 -4.05
CA LYS A 218 -37.23 -21.19 -2.78
C LYS A 218 -38.72 -21.43 -2.96
#